data_AF-A0A139DNX5-F1
#
_entry.id   AF-A0A139DNX5-F1
#
_cell.length_a   1.000
_cell.length_b   1.000
_cell.length_c   1.000
_cell.angle_alpha   90.00
_cell.angle_beta   90.00
_cell.angle_gamma   90.00
#
_symmetry.space_group_name_H-M   'P 1'
#
loop_
_entity.id
_entity.type
_entity.pdbx_description
1 polymer ?
#
loop_
_entity_poly.entity_id
_entity_poly.type
_entity_poly.pdbx_seq_one_letter_code
_entity_poly.pdbx_strand_id
1 'polypeptide(L)'
;MMGNRMSKRPPLYPTDPIEGRHLTELVAEMGREWDDHELRDLDIAMALNIPPNRISHFKRAKSSIEGGSEVEGEDRGDTAESSQIPMVHPHQAILMRLLMRFPEYALLVKRPTNEEVWELIKDMTPKPAVSQRKRAQGTEGEVEKKGFAPLFGRAAVSSYKMLPGEDSSANGETSLPVIRLEMLILNRLADIFREIYQRYAANYMFAMDRKNPLYEPASRGWTVLRERDSLTAWMTEQTLDQFYGEVKTQWEDWFNNVYLETLRREAVSRGKDPEEVIREGNWTAREPVTEEEYRSYPRSCKPITGSKASALSEFRESGNMTSAEFFWVLGMQVKGFYRYRDRGETRIDAATALLVRHFQSWQSDLRYFVPDSPDGAWILSKIQGIDPNFKRSQLAPLFGASKIASYKFSAEDTPCPYFARRLATIFARELERGPEIYWHLRECVEDEVEARGLDLTEFWKDGKWHK
;
A
#
# COMPACT_ATOMS: atom_id res chain seq x y z
N MET A 1 -29.42 18.60 21.22
CA MET A 1 -29.22 19.67 20.21
C MET A 1 -27.72 19.68 19.91
N MET A 2 -27.17 19.59 18.71
CA MET A 2 -27.66 19.76 17.33
C MET A 2 -27.49 18.46 16.53
N GLY A 3 -28.50 18.08 15.76
CA GLY A 3 -28.41 16.96 14.83
C GLY A 3 -27.73 17.42 13.54
N ASN A 4 -26.59 16.81 13.21
CA ASN A 4 -25.94 17.01 11.93
C ASN A 4 -26.59 16.04 10.92
N ARG A 5 -27.71 16.46 10.31
CA ARG A 5 -28.22 15.80 9.10
C ARG A 5 -27.26 16.15 7.95
N MET A 6 -26.20 15.37 7.79
CA MET A 6 -25.51 15.31 6.51
C MET A 6 -26.52 14.83 5.48
N SER A 7 -26.89 15.73 4.57
CA SER A 7 -27.63 15.44 3.35
C SER A 7 -26.85 14.38 2.56
N LYS A 8 -27.18 13.09 2.74
CA LYS A 8 -26.75 12.02 1.83
C LYS A 8 -27.43 12.27 0.49
N ARG A 9 -26.73 12.96 -0.43
CA ARG A 9 -27.08 12.84 -1.85
C ARG A 9 -26.99 11.35 -2.19
N PRO A 10 -27.98 10.78 -2.90
CA PRO A 10 -27.83 9.42 -3.39
C PRO A 10 -26.58 9.38 -4.27
N PRO A 11 -25.68 8.41 -4.08
CA PRO A 11 -24.52 8.25 -4.94
C PRO A 11 -24.99 8.15 -6.39
N LEU A 12 -24.44 9.00 -7.26
CA LEU A 12 -24.66 8.96 -8.70
C LEU A 12 -23.83 7.80 -9.23
N TYR A 13 -24.45 6.63 -9.38
CA TYR A 13 -23.80 5.49 -10.03
C TYR A 13 -23.97 5.62 -11.54
N PRO A 14 -22.88 5.58 -12.33
CA PRO A 14 -22.96 5.71 -13.78
C PRO A 14 -23.84 4.61 -14.38
N THR A 15 -24.86 5.00 -15.13
CA THR A 15 -25.73 4.07 -15.88
C THR A 15 -25.15 3.75 -17.26
N ASP A 16 -24.19 4.55 -17.72
CA ASP A 16 -23.42 4.39 -18.93
C ASP A 16 -22.12 3.61 -18.68
N PRO A 17 -21.45 3.07 -19.72
CA PRO A 17 -20.21 2.32 -19.55
C PRO A 17 -19.15 3.14 -18.82
N ILE A 18 -18.38 2.52 -17.93
CA ILE A 18 -17.33 3.27 -17.24
C ILE A 18 -16.25 3.72 -18.23
N GLU A 19 -16.11 5.04 -18.29
CA GLU A 19 -15.03 5.76 -18.94
C GLU A 19 -14.11 6.48 -17.94
N GLY A 20 -13.00 7.02 -18.44
CA GLY A 20 -12.03 7.81 -17.71
C GLY A 20 -12.60 9.06 -17.01
N ARG A 21 -13.68 9.64 -17.55
CA ARG A 21 -14.35 10.81 -16.96
C ARG A 21 -14.88 10.53 -15.54
N HIS A 22 -15.27 9.28 -15.28
CA HIS A 22 -15.80 8.85 -13.97
C HIS A 22 -14.73 8.77 -12.89
N LEU A 23 -13.44 8.96 -13.21
CA LEU A 23 -12.40 9.09 -12.19
C LEU A 23 -12.69 10.25 -11.22
N THR A 24 -13.32 11.33 -11.69
CA THR A 24 -13.65 12.47 -10.82
C THR A 24 -14.67 12.08 -9.76
N GLU A 25 -15.66 11.26 -10.14
CA GLU A 25 -16.68 10.75 -9.23
C GLU A 25 -16.09 9.73 -8.26
N LEU A 26 -15.25 8.82 -8.76
CA LEU A 26 -14.50 7.88 -7.90
C LEU A 26 -13.66 8.61 -6.84
N VAL A 27 -12.92 9.66 -7.23
CA VAL A 27 -12.13 10.46 -6.29
C VAL A 27 -13.03 11.11 -5.23
N ALA A 28 -14.19 11.62 -5.63
CA ALA A 28 -15.14 12.24 -4.70
C ALA A 28 -15.76 11.23 -3.72
N GLU A 29 -16.11 10.03 -4.18
CA GLU A 29 -16.66 8.99 -3.30
C GLU A 29 -15.59 8.41 -2.37
N MET A 30 -14.39 8.13 -2.88
CA MET A 30 -13.28 7.67 -2.04
C MET A 30 -12.82 8.76 -1.06
N GLY A 31 -12.86 10.03 -1.43
CA GLY A 31 -12.47 11.16 -0.57
C GLY A 31 -13.31 11.26 0.70
N ARG A 32 -14.60 10.93 0.62
CA ARG A 32 -15.49 10.90 1.79
C ARG A 32 -15.08 9.87 2.85
N GLU A 33 -14.44 8.77 2.42
CA GLU A 33 -13.98 7.70 3.31
C GLU A 33 -12.51 7.90 3.75
N TRP A 34 -11.68 8.49 2.89
CA TRP A 34 -10.24 8.70 3.15
C TRP A 34 -9.86 10.09 3.69
N ASP A 35 -10.84 10.95 4.00
CA ASP A 35 -10.66 12.38 4.27
C ASP A 35 -10.10 13.11 3.03
N ASP A 36 -10.89 14.04 2.45
CA ASP A 36 -10.68 14.66 1.11
C ASP A 36 -9.26 15.22 0.84
N HIS A 37 -8.45 15.47 1.87
CA HIS A 37 -7.09 15.99 1.77
C HIS A 37 -6.00 14.92 1.62
N GLU A 38 -6.31 13.62 1.80
CA GLU A 38 -5.31 12.55 1.76
C GLU A 38 -5.16 11.89 0.37
N LEU A 39 -6.21 11.83 -0.44
CA LEU A 39 -6.17 11.14 -1.74
C LEU A 39 -5.48 11.97 -2.82
N ARG A 40 -4.45 11.38 -3.44
CA ARG A 40 -3.73 11.94 -4.59
C ARG A 40 -3.97 11.08 -5.82
N ASP A 41 -3.73 11.63 -7.01
CA ASP A 41 -3.78 10.90 -8.29
C ASP A 41 -2.98 9.58 -8.26
N LEU A 42 -1.90 9.56 -7.47
CA LEU A 42 -1.11 8.37 -7.20
C LEU A 42 -1.90 7.26 -6.50
N ASP A 43 -2.68 7.60 -5.48
CA ASP A 43 -3.43 6.63 -4.69
C ASP A 43 -4.49 5.97 -5.57
N ILE A 44 -5.15 6.77 -6.42
CA ILE A 44 -6.09 6.28 -7.44
C ILE A 44 -5.38 5.38 -8.45
N ALA A 45 -4.18 5.75 -8.90
CA ALA A 45 -3.40 4.92 -9.80
C ALA A 45 -3.06 3.56 -9.17
N MET A 46 -2.72 3.51 -7.87
CA MET A 46 -2.50 2.26 -7.15
C MET A 46 -3.78 1.45 -6.99
N ALA A 47 -4.88 2.10 -6.58
CA ALA A 47 -6.18 1.47 -6.37
C ALA A 47 -6.66 0.78 -7.65
N LEU A 48 -6.49 1.42 -8.81
CA LEU A 48 -6.92 0.91 -10.10
C LEU A 48 -5.84 0.10 -10.86
N ASN A 49 -4.66 -0.11 -10.26
CA ASN A 49 -3.49 -0.74 -10.90
C ASN A 49 -3.08 -0.09 -12.24
N ILE A 50 -3.17 1.24 -12.31
CA ILE A 50 -2.76 2.05 -13.45
C ILE A 50 -1.35 2.58 -13.18
N PRO A 51 -0.41 2.53 -14.14
CA PRO A 51 0.88 3.21 -13.98
C PRO A 51 0.67 4.71 -13.67
N PRO A 52 1.29 5.29 -12.62
CA PRO A 52 1.02 6.66 -12.20
C PRO A 52 1.20 7.72 -13.30
N ASN A 53 2.13 7.50 -14.23
CA ASN A 53 2.37 8.38 -15.38
C ASN A 53 1.28 8.30 -16.46
N ARG A 54 0.37 7.33 -16.39
CA ARG A 54 -0.75 7.15 -17.32
C ARG A 54 -2.09 7.64 -16.77
N ILE A 55 -2.16 8.05 -15.50
CA ILE A 55 -3.43 8.48 -14.87
C ILE A 55 -4.07 9.67 -15.60
N SER A 56 -3.25 10.64 -16.05
CA SER A 56 -3.70 11.80 -16.81
C SER A 56 -4.31 11.42 -18.18
N HIS A 57 -3.74 10.42 -18.83
CA HIS A 57 -4.28 9.85 -20.07
C HIS A 57 -5.54 9.04 -19.80
N PHE A 58 -5.56 8.28 -18.70
CA PHE A 58 -6.72 7.49 -18.29
C PHE A 58 -7.94 8.37 -18.00
N LYS A 59 -7.78 9.58 -17.47
CA LYS A 59 -8.88 10.57 -17.28
C LYS A 59 -9.65 10.88 -18.58
N ARG A 60 -9.06 10.63 -19.75
CA ARG A 60 -9.66 10.85 -21.07
C ARG A 60 -10.01 9.55 -21.79
N ALA A 61 -9.82 8.40 -21.14
CA ALA A 61 -10.04 7.11 -21.75
C ALA A 61 -11.53 6.87 -22.01
N LYS A 62 -11.85 6.35 -23.19
CA LYS A 62 -13.22 5.88 -23.52
C LYS A 62 -13.42 4.46 -23.02
N SER A 63 -14.67 4.02 -22.92
CA SER A 63 -14.91 2.60 -22.66
C SER A 63 -14.38 1.74 -23.80
N SER A 64 -13.81 0.58 -23.47
CA SER A 64 -13.30 -0.39 -24.46
C SER A 64 -14.37 -0.93 -25.43
N ILE A 65 -15.66 -0.69 -25.18
CA ILE A 65 -16.72 -0.98 -26.16
C ILE A 65 -16.67 -0.08 -27.39
N GLU A 66 -16.18 1.16 -27.27
CA GLU A 66 -16.13 2.12 -28.38
C GLU A 66 -14.90 1.92 -29.30
N GLY A 67 -13.89 1.18 -28.84
CA GLY A 67 -12.64 0.95 -29.59
C GLY A 67 -12.55 -0.42 -30.28
N GLY A 68 -13.57 -1.27 -30.13
CA GLY A 68 -13.57 -2.63 -30.67
C GLY A 68 -13.82 -2.75 -32.18
N SER A 69 -14.08 -1.64 -32.88
CA SER A 69 -14.56 -1.67 -34.26
C SER A 69 -13.48 -1.87 -35.35
N GLU A 70 -12.18 -1.91 -35.03
CA GLU A 70 -11.12 -1.82 -36.07
C GLU A 70 -9.86 -2.71 -35.93
N VAL A 71 -9.80 -3.73 -35.07
CA VAL A 71 -8.58 -4.60 -35.03
C VAL A 71 -8.91 -6.08 -35.01
N GLU A 72 -9.50 -6.57 -36.11
CA GLU A 72 -9.24 -7.92 -36.60
C GLU A 72 -8.44 -7.79 -37.91
N GLY A 73 -7.10 -7.90 -37.82
CA GLY A 73 -6.23 -7.80 -38.99
C GLY A 73 -4.74 -7.84 -38.67
N GLU A 74 -4.16 -9.04 -38.82
CA GLU A 74 -2.78 -9.35 -39.19
C GLU A 74 -1.60 -8.68 -38.44
N ASP A 75 -0.92 -9.53 -37.68
CA ASP A 75 0.54 -9.62 -37.47
C ASP A 75 1.41 -8.64 -38.28
N ARG A 76 1.74 -7.47 -37.72
CA ARG A 76 2.87 -6.62 -38.16
C ARG A 76 3.53 -5.87 -37.00
N GLY A 77 4.71 -6.35 -36.64
CA GLY A 77 5.94 -5.56 -36.47
C GLY A 77 5.94 -4.40 -35.48
N ASP A 78 6.73 -4.58 -34.41
CA ASP A 78 7.24 -3.53 -33.53
C ASP A 78 7.63 -2.25 -34.27
N THR A 79 6.85 -1.18 -34.10
CA THR A 79 7.38 0.18 -34.00
C THR A 79 6.62 0.95 -32.92
N ALA A 80 7.39 1.65 -32.10
CA ALA A 80 6.92 2.48 -31.00
C ALA A 80 5.94 3.57 -31.48
N GLU A 81 4.97 3.90 -30.62
CA GLU A 81 4.07 5.06 -30.73
C GLU A 81 2.89 5.00 -31.73
N SER A 82 2.30 3.82 -31.95
CA SER A 82 0.88 3.82 -32.37
C SER A 82 0.01 4.25 -31.20
N SER A 83 -0.59 5.43 -31.35
CA SER A 83 -1.52 6.07 -30.43
C SER A 83 -2.80 5.23 -30.27
N GLN A 84 -2.73 4.13 -29.52
CA GLN A 84 -3.93 3.47 -29.02
C GLN A 84 -4.68 4.50 -28.20
N ILE A 85 -5.91 4.83 -28.62
CA ILE A 85 -6.84 5.63 -27.83
C ILE A 85 -6.86 4.97 -26.43
N PRO A 86 -6.56 5.71 -25.35
CA PRO A 86 -6.58 5.11 -24.02
C PRO A 86 -7.99 4.57 -23.78
N MET A 87 -8.08 3.30 -23.40
CA MET A 87 -9.35 2.61 -23.16
C MET A 87 -9.45 2.16 -21.71
N VAL A 88 -10.66 2.20 -21.17
CA VAL A 88 -11.01 1.55 -19.91
C VAL A 88 -11.40 0.10 -20.19
N HIS A 89 -10.57 -0.83 -19.70
CA HIS A 89 -10.84 -2.26 -19.82
C HIS A 89 -11.93 -2.69 -18.82
N PRO A 90 -12.65 -3.81 -19.07
CA PRO A 90 -13.72 -4.25 -18.18
C PRO A 90 -13.28 -4.46 -16.73
N HIS A 91 -12.09 -5.03 -16.49
CA HIS A 91 -11.57 -5.21 -15.14
C HIS A 91 -11.37 -3.89 -14.38
N GLN A 92 -11.00 -2.81 -15.08
CA GLN A 92 -10.88 -1.47 -14.50
C GLN A 92 -12.27 -0.87 -14.27
N ALA A 93 -13.20 -1.06 -15.20
CA ALA A 93 -14.58 -0.59 -15.07
C ALA A 93 -15.30 -1.21 -13.85
N ILE A 94 -15.21 -2.53 -13.69
CA ILE A 94 -15.77 -3.25 -12.53
C ILE A 94 -15.16 -2.73 -11.24
N LEU A 95 -13.83 -2.57 -11.20
CA LEU A 95 -13.13 -2.05 -10.03
C LEU A 95 -13.53 -0.61 -9.70
N MET A 96 -13.71 0.24 -10.70
CA MET A 96 -14.22 1.60 -10.50
C MET A 96 -15.64 1.59 -9.93
N ARG A 97 -16.56 0.79 -10.49
CA ARG A 97 -17.93 0.64 -9.95
C ARG A 97 -17.92 0.16 -8.51
N LEU A 98 -17.12 -0.87 -8.22
CA LEU A 98 -17.00 -1.44 -6.87
C LEU A 98 -16.52 -0.38 -5.87
N LEU A 99 -15.48 0.37 -6.20
CA LEU A 99 -14.92 1.39 -5.31
C LEU A 99 -15.76 2.67 -5.24
N MET A 100 -16.60 2.97 -6.23
CA MET A 100 -17.59 4.04 -6.15
C MET A 100 -18.76 3.66 -5.22
N ARG A 101 -19.15 2.38 -5.19
CA ARG A 101 -20.24 1.88 -4.34
C ARG A 101 -19.79 1.56 -2.92
N PHE A 102 -18.59 1.01 -2.78
CA PHE A 102 -17.99 0.56 -1.52
C PHE A 102 -16.55 1.09 -1.41
N PRO A 103 -16.36 2.40 -1.21
CA PRO A 103 -15.03 2.99 -1.12
C PRO A 103 -14.15 2.30 -0.06
N GLU A 104 -14.72 1.84 1.05
CA GLU A 104 -14.05 1.10 2.13
C GLU A 104 -13.34 -0.19 1.66
N TYR A 105 -13.70 -0.70 0.48
CA TYR A 105 -13.03 -1.85 -0.15
C TYR A 105 -11.70 -1.51 -0.81
N ALA A 106 -11.31 -0.24 -0.90
CA ALA A 106 -10.02 0.13 -1.43
C ALA A 106 -8.87 -0.50 -0.61
N LEU A 107 -7.86 -1.02 -1.30
CA LEU A 107 -6.63 -1.56 -0.70
C LEU A 107 -5.62 -0.46 -0.34
N LEU A 108 -6.09 0.76 -0.11
CA LEU A 108 -5.26 1.91 0.22
C LEU A 108 -5.05 1.99 1.73
N VAL A 109 -3.82 2.30 2.13
CA VAL A 109 -3.47 2.55 3.53
C VAL A 109 -3.32 4.06 3.71
N LYS A 110 -3.99 4.62 4.73
CA LYS A 110 -3.89 6.06 5.06
C LYS A 110 -2.43 6.44 5.30
N ARG A 111 -2.04 7.66 4.94
CA ARG A 111 -0.66 8.14 5.20
C ARG A 111 -0.62 8.73 6.61
N PRO A 112 0.31 8.31 7.48
CA PRO A 112 0.46 8.98 8.76
C PRO A 112 1.03 10.38 8.54
N THR A 113 0.68 11.30 9.43
CA THR A 113 1.43 12.54 9.59
C THR A 113 2.71 12.29 10.37
N ASN A 114 3.75 13.09 10.15
CA ASN A 114 5.01 12.95 10.88
C ASN A 114 4.81 13.06 12.40
N GLU A 115 3.87 13.90 12.83
CA GLU A 115 3.53 14.08 14.23
C GLU A 115 2.89 12.84 14.84
N GLU A 116 1.96 12.18 14.13
CA GLU A 116 1.42 10.89 14.57
C GLU A 116 2.51 9.82 14.68
N VAL A 117 3.42 9.76 13.70
CA VAL A 117 4.54 8.82 13.75
C VAL A 117 5.37 9.11 15.00
N TRP A 118 5.76 10.37 15.20
CA TRP A 118 6.57 10.79 16.34
C TRP A 118 5.89 10.46 17.67
N GLU A 119 4.64 10.83 17.87
CA GLU A 119 3.91 10.56 19.11
C GLU A 119 3.79 9.07 19.41
N LEU A 120 3.74 8.22 18.38
CA LEU A 120 3.69 6.77 18.53
C LEU A 120 5.04 6.12 18.85
N ILE A 121 6.16 6.72 18.41
CA ILE A 121 7.49 6.08 18.52
C ILE A 121 8.49 6.83 19.40
N LYS A 122 8.22 8.08 19.81
CA LYS A 122 9.18 8.99 20.48
C LYS A 122 9.87 8.37 21.68
N ASP A 123 9.10 7.72 22.56
CA ASP A 123 9.61 7.12 23.81
C ASP A 123 10.55 5.94 23.57
N MET A 124 10.58 5.46 22.33
CA MET A 124 11.32 4.28 21.89
C MET A 124 12.38 4.64 20.83
N THR A 125 12.50 5.92 20.42
CA THR A 125 13.57 6.38 19.54
C THR A 125 14.92 6.40 20.26
N PRO A 126 16.03 5.99 19.62
CA PRO A 126 17.35 6.09 20.22
C PRO A 126 17.64 7.54 20.60
N LYS A 127 17.78 7.80 21.90
CA LYS A 127 18.07 9.15 22.38
C LYS A 127 19.48 9.54 21.90
N PRO A 128 19.67 10.69 21.24
CA PRO A 128 21.00 11.15 20.90
C PRO A 128 21.83 11.28 22.18
N ALA A 129 23.09 10.84 22.15
CA ALA A 129 24.00 10.97 23.29
C ALA A 129 24.06 12.44 23.74
N VAL A 130 23.41 12.75 24.86
CA VAL A 130 23.33 14.11 25.39
C VAL A 130 24.74 14.50 25.83
N SER A 131 25.36 15.43 25.12
CA SER A 131 26.53 16.12 25.68
C SER A 131 26.10 16.79 26.99
N GLN A 132 26.68 16.37 28.12
CA GLN A 132 26.34 16.85 29.46
C GLN A 132 26.36 18.40 29.59
N ARG A 133 27.01 19.10 28.65
CA ARG A 133 27.06 20.56 28.58
C ARG A 133 25.73 21.26 28.23
N LYS A 134 24.76 20.59 27.59
CA LYS A 134 23.49 21.24 27.16
C LYS A 134 22.32 21.11 28.13
N ARG A 135 22.44 20.31 29.19
CA ARG A 135 21.41 20.16 30.23
C ARG A 135 21.19 21.42 31.08
N ALA A 136 22.08 22.41 31.00
CA ALA A 136 22.03 23.63 31.82
C ALA A 136 21.20 24.78 31.21
N GLN A 137 20.69 24.65 29.98
CA GLN A 137 20.02 25.75 29.27
C GLN A 137 18.63 25.36 28.71
N GLY A 138 17.75 24.73 29.50
CA GLY A 138 16.29 24.67 29.23
C GLY A 138 15.82 24.19 27.83
N THR A 139 16.68 23.56 27.03
CA THR A 139 16.45 23.18 25.62
C THR A 139 16.20 21.67 25.50
N GLU A 140 15.48 21.08 26.47
CA GLU A 140 15.23 19.63 26.47
C GLU A 140 14.32 19.22 25.29
N GLY A 141 13.30 20.01 24.94
CA GLY A 141 12.39 19.72 23.82
C GLY A 141 13.01 19.82 22.42
N GLU A 142 14.04 20.65 22.23
CA GLU A 142 14.73 20.80 20.93
C GLU A 142 15.71 19.66 20.62
N VAL A 143 16.23 18.99 21.65
CA VAL A 143 17.18 17.87 21.50
C VAL A 143 16.45 16.56 21.20
N GLU A 144 15.23 16.41 21.69
CA GLU A 144 14.46 15.17 21.60
C GLU A 144 14.02 14.84 20.16
N LYS A 145 13.58 15.85 19.41
CA LYS A 145 13.09 15.65 18.02
C LYS A 145 14.22 15.41 16.99
N LYS A 146 15.49 15.69 17.31
CA LYS A 146 16.60 15.58 16.34
C LYS A 146 16.81 14.15 15.81
N GLY A 147 16.49 13.14 16.62
CA GLY A 147 16.65 11.74 16.26
C GLY A 147 15.62 11.21 15.25
N PHE A 148 14.59 11.98 14.90
CA PHE A 148 13.49 11.50 14.05
C PHE A 148 13.88 11.27 12.59
N ALA A 149 14.30 12.31 11.86
CA ALA A 149 14.61 12.23 10.43
C ALA A 149 15.71 11.21 10.06
N PRO A 150 16.78 11.02 10.87
CA PRO A 150 17.79 9.99 10.63
C PRO A 150 17.23 8.57 10.49
N LEU A 151 16.14 8.24 11.21
CA LEU A 151 15.48 6.94 11.11
C LEU A 151 14.91 6.66 9.71
N PHE A 152 14.79 7.69 8.87
CA PHE A 152 14.16 7.61 7.55
C PHE A 152 15.11 7.99 6.41
N GLY A 153 16.42 7.88 6.62
CA GLY A 153 17.39 8.20 5.56
C GLY A 153 17.56 9.70 5.29
N ARG A 154 17.20 10.56 6.25
CA ARG A 154 17.30 12.03 6.15
C ARG A 154 18.26 12.59 7.20
N ALA A 155 18.73 13.82 6.97
CA ALA A 155 19.65 14.49 7.90
C ALA A 155 18.95 14.88 9.20
N ALA A 156 19.64 14.87 10.35
CA ALA A 156 19.06 15.26 11.63
C ALA A 156 18.48 16.69 11.64
N VAL A 157 19.06 17.60 10.83
CA VAL A 157 18.53 18.97 10.65
C VAL A 157 17.16 19.00 9.97
N SER A 158 16.80 17.96 9.21
CA SER A 158 15.50 17.83 8.57
C SER A 158 14.40 17.47 9.57
N SER A 159 14.73 16.98 10.77
CA SER A 159 13.74 16.64 11.80
C SER A 159 12.86 17.83 12.18
N TYR A 160 13.41 19.05 12.21
CA TYR A 160 12.63 20.27 12.47
C TYR A 160 11.65 20.63 11.36
N LYS A 161 11.99 20.29 10.11
CA LYS A 161 11.08 20.48 8.97
C LYS A 161 10.01 19.40 8.92
N MET A 162 10.34 18.19 9.37
CA MET A 162 9.42 17.06 9.45
C MET A 162 8.46 17.17 10.64
N LEU A 163 8.92 17.72 11.76
CA LEU A 163 8.15 17.97 12.98
C LEU A 163 8.10 19.48 13.27
N PRO A 164 7.47 20.28 12.39
CA PRO A 164 7.28 21.70 12.64
C PRO A 164 6.49 21.86 13.95
N GLY A 165 6.89 22.82 14.81
CA GLY A 165 6.16 23.07 16.06
C GLY A 165 4.73 23.55 15.83
N GLU A 166 3.93 23.59 16.89
CA GLU A 166 2.50 23.96 16.86
C GLU A 166 2.20 25.29 16.14
N ASP A 167 3.16 26.21 16.09
CA ASP A 167 3.04 27.53 15.44
C ASP A 167 3.25 27.52 13.91
N SER A 168 3.51 26.37 13.30
CA SER A 168 3.83 26.26 11.88
C SER A 168 2.78 25.44 11.14
N SER A 169 1.84 26.11 10.45
CA SER A 169 0.80 25.51 9.60
C SER A 169 1.34 24.82 8.33
N ALA A 170 2.65 24.64 8.22
CA ALA A 170 3.30 24.01 7.08
C ALA A 170 3.51 22.52 7.39
N ASN A 171 2.62 21.65 6.91
CA ASN A 171 2.94 20.22 6.82
C ASN A 171 4.25 20.06 6.03
N GLY A 172 5.31 19.64 6.71
CA GLY A 172 6.61 19.45 6.09
C GLY A 172 6.51 18.48 4.92
N GLU A 173 6.85 18.93 3.71
CA GLU A 173 6.86 18.05 2.53
C GLU A 173 7.80 16.87 2.76
N THR A 174 7.21 15.70 2.98
CA THR A 174 7.92 14.46 3.22
C THR A 174 7.93 13.66 1.93
N SER A 175 9.10 13.23 1.49
CA SER A 175 9.23 12.46 0.25
C SER A 175 8.51 11.12 0.35
N LEU A 176 7.95 10.61 -0.75
CA LEU A 176 7.22 9.33 -0.75
C LEU A 176 7.98 8.14 -0.12
N PRO A 177 9.28 7.91 -0.39
CA PRO A 177 10.00 6.79 0.24
C PRO A 177 10.04 6.91 1.77
N VAL A 178 10.13 8.13 2.31
CA VAL A 178 10.10 8.36 3.76
C VAL A 178 8.71 8.02 4.33
N ILE A 179 7.64 8.47 3.66
CA ILE A 179 6.27 8.09 4.03
C ILE A 179 6.10 6.57 4.02
N ARG A 180 6.74 5.83 3.10
CA ARG A 180 6.67 4.37 3.08
C ARG A 180 7.42 3.73 4.24
N LEU A 181 8.56 4.27 4.66
CA LEU A 181 9.24 3.81 5.86
C LEU A 181 8.39 4.07 7.13
N GLU A 182 7.77 5.24 7.23
CA GLU A 182 6.85 5.57 8.33
C GLU A 182 5.66 4.60 8.38
N MET A 183 5.03 4.33 7.23
CA MET A 183 3.96 3.34 7.11
C MET A 183 4.42 1.93 7.48
N LEU A 184 5.63 1.52 7.08
CA LEU A 184 6.19 0.20 7.42
C LEU A 184 6.27 0.04 8.95
N ILE A 185 6.86 1.03 9.62
CA ILE A 185 7.02 1.05 11.08
C ILE A 185 5.63 0.99 11.74
N LEU A 186 4.72 1.89 11.40
CA LEU A 186 3.42 1.94 12.07
C LEU A 186 2.54 0.72 11.80
N ASN A 187 2.60 0.12 10.60
CA ASN A 187 1.86 -1.11 10.33
C ASN A 187 2.40 -2.29 11.14
N ARG A 188 3.73 -2.38 11.34
CA ARG A 188 4.27 -3.43 12.21
C ARG A 188 3.87 -3.20 13.67
N LEU A 189 3.88 -1.97 14.16
CA LEU A 189 3.41 -1.66 15.52
C LEU A 189 1.93 -2.04 15.69
N ALA A 190 1.11 -1.77 14.67
CA ALA A 190 -0.29 -2.14 14.68
C ALA A 190 -0.53 -3.65 14.63
N ASP A 191 0.28 -4.41 13.89
CA ASP A 191 0.21 -5.88 13.90
C ASP A 191 0.50 -6.42 15.31
N ILE A 192 1.57 -5.95 15.96
CA ILE A 192 1.92 -6.34 17.34
C ILE A 192 0.79 -5.97 18.30
N PHE A 193 0.29 -4.74 18.21
CA PHE A 193 -0.83 -4.28 19.03
C PHE A 193 -2.06 -5.18 18.85
N ARG A 194 -2.45 -5.50 17.60
CA ARG A 194 -3.62 -6.34 17.31
C ARG A 194 -3.45 -7.76 17.84
N GLU A 195 -2.29 -8.38 17.63
CA GLU A 195 -2.03 -9.75 18.07
C GLU A 195 -2.13 -9.86 19.60
N ILE A 196 -1.48 -8.94 20.30
CA ILE A 196 -1.54 -8.88 21.77
C ILE A 196 -2.96 -8.56 22.22
N TYR A 197 -3.65 -7.62 21.56
CA TYR A 197 -5.02 -7.22 21.90
C TYR A 197 -5.98 -8.39 21.78
N GLN A 198 -5.95 -9.13 20.66
CA GLN A 198 -6.80 -10.30 20.44
C GLN A 198 -6.59 -11.37 21.52
N ARG A 199 -5.34 -11.62 21.89
CA ARG A 199 -5.00 -12.57 22.97
C ARG A 199 -5.49 -12.09 24.33
N TYR A 200 -5.34 -10.80 24.66
CA TYR A 200 -5.85 -10.25 25.91
C TYR A 200 -7.37 -10.26 25.95
N ALA A 201 -8.04 -9.90 24.85
CA ALA A 201 -9.49 -9.97 24.73
C ALA A 201 -10.00 -11.41 24.92
N ALA A 202 -9.32 -12.40 24.33
CA ALA A 202 -9.69 -13.82 24.50
C ALA A 202 -9.57 -14.30 25.96
N ASN A 203 -8.56 -13.83 26.69
CA ASN A 203 -8.21 -14.34 28.03
C ASN A 203 -8.85 -13.55 29.19
N TYR A 204 -9.02 -12.24 29.04
CA TYR A 204 -9.38 -11.35 30.15
C TYR A 204 -10.70 -10.58 29.94
N MET A 205 -11.21 -10.46 28.71
CA MET A 205 -12.44 -9.70 28.45
C MET A 205 -13.67 -10.48 28.92
N PHE A 206 -14.52 -9.79 29.69
CA PHE A 206 -15.80 -10.33 30.16
C PHE A 206 -16.73 -10.67 28.99
N ALA A 207 -17.57 -11.69 29.17
CA ALA A 207 -18.45 -12.17 28.12
C ALA A 207 -19.45 -11.12 27.61
N MET A 208 -19.86 -10.16 28.46
CA MET A 208 -20.75 -9.06 28.06
C MET A 208 -20.04 -8.06 27.12
N ASP A 209 -18.76 -7.80 27.35
CA ASP A 209 -17.97 -6.84 26.57
C ASP A 209 -17.57 -7.40 25.21
N ARG A 210 -17.46 -8.73 25.06
CA ARG A 210 -17.12 -9.38 23.77
C ARG A 210 -18.09 -9.10 22.63
N LYS A 211 -19.33 -8.72 22.95
CA LYS A 211 -20.35 -8.36 21.95
C LYS A 211 -20.46 -6.85 21.75
N ASN A 212 -19.64 -6.05 22.44
CA ASN A 212 -19.69 -4.60 22.34
C ASN A 212 -18.90 -4.15 21.09
N PRO A 213 -19.56 -3.50 20.10
CA PRO A 213 -18.89 -3.02 18.90
C PRO A 213 -17.77 -2.01 19.18
N LEU A 214 -17.79 -1.34 20.35
CA LEU A 214 -16.73 -0.41 20.76
C LEU A 214 -15.35 -1.06 20.87
N TYR A 215 -15.31 -2.37 21.16
CA TYR A 215 -14.07 -3.14 21.37
C TYR A 215 -13.69 -3.97 20.14
N GLU A 216 -14.44 -3.83 19.05
CA GLU A 216 -14.12 -4.44 17.77
C GLU A 216 -13.32 -3.42 16.93
N PRO A 217 -12.09 -3.76 16.50
CA PRO A 217 -11.29 -2.87 15.67
C PRO A 217 -12.02 -2.54 14.37
N ALA A 218 -12.39 -1.27 14.18
CA ALA A 218 -13.04 -0.81 12.96
C ALA A 218 -12.00 -0.56 11.84
N SER A 219 -10.86 0.03 12.24
CA SER A 219 -9.76 0.40 11.35
C SER A 219 -8.88 -0.76 10.88
N ARG A 220 -8.38 -0.65 9.65
CA ARG A 220 -7.40 -1.57 9.03
C ARG A 220 -5.98 -0.98 8.99
N GLY A 221 -4.98 -1.84 8.92
CA GLY A 221 -3.57 -1.42 8.93
C GLY A 221 -3.21 -0.64 10.19
N TRP A 222 -2.36 0.37 10.06
CA TRP A 222 -1.86 1.13 11.20
C TRP A 222 -2.88 2.03 11.91
N THR A 223 -3.98 2.42 11.25
CA THR A 223 -4.94 3.39 11.84
C THR A 223 -5.69 2.85 13.06
N VAL A 224 -5.64 1.54 13.31
CA VAL A 224 -6.12 0.93 14.58
C VAL A 224 -5.43 1.54 15.81
N LEU A 225 -4.21 2.07 15.66
CA LEU A 225 -3.50 2.74 16.74
C LEU A 225 -4.19 4.06 17.17
N ARG A 226 -5.03 4.65 16.31
CA ARG A 226 -5.89 5.79 16.67
C ARG A 226 -7.08 5.38 17.56
N GLU A 227 -7.45 4.10 17.52
CA GLU A 227 -8.57 3.53 18.28
C GLU A 227 -8.11 2.90 19.61
N ARG A 228 -6.80 2.90 19.90
CA ARG A 228 -6.20 2.16 21.01
C ARG A 228 -6.86 2.42 22.37
N ASP A 229 -7.22 3.68 22.66
CA ASP A 229 -7.78 4.08 23.94
C ASP A 229 -9.20 3.51 24.09
N SER A 230 -10.02 3.58 23.03
CA SER A 230 -11.36 2.99 22.98
C SER A 230 -11.31 1.46 23.09
N LEU A 231 -10.39 0.84 22.34
CA LEU A 231 -10.25 -0.62 22.31
C LEU A 231 -9.79 -1.18 23.65
N THR A 232 -9.00 -0.43 24.42
CA THR A 232 -8.45 -0.87 25.71
C THR A 232 -9.26 -0.39 26.92
N ALA A 233 -10.33 0.38 26.72
CA ALA A 233 -11.12 0.97 27.82
C ALA A 233 -11.81 -0.04 28.76
N TRP A 234 -11.93 -1.32 28.36
CA TRP A 234 -12.45 -2.39 29.22
C TRP A 234 -11.39 -2.96 30.18
N MET A 235 -10.11 -2.67 29.96
CA MET A 235 -9.01 -3.20 30.76
C MET A 235 -8.92 -2.47 32.10
N THR A 236 -8.64 -3.20 33.18
CA THR A 236 -8.25 -2.58 34.47
C THR A 236 -6.87 -1.93 34.33
N GLU A 237 -6.52 -0.98 35.19
CA GLU A 237 -5.18 -0.33 35.18
C GLU A 237 -4.04 -1.36 35.18
N GLN A 238 -4.13 -2.38 36.03
CA GLN A 238 -3.12 -3.45 36.08
C GLN A 238 -3.02 -4.24 34.76
N THR A 239 -4.16 -4.56 34.14
CA THR A 239 -4.20 -5.27 32.86
C THR A 239 -3.66 -4.40 31.74
N LEU A 240 -3.98 -3.11 31.75
CA LEU A 240 -3.56 -2.13 30.77
C LEU A 240 -2.04 -1.92 30.81
N ASP A 241 -1.47 -1.82 32.01
CA ASP A 241 -0.02 -1.71 32.21
C ASP A 241 0.72 -2.94 31.70
N GLN A 242 0.21 -4.15 31.98
CA GLN A 242 0.77 -5.40 31.46
C GLN A 242 0.68 -5.47 29.94
N PHE A 243 -0.48 -5.11 29.39
CA PHE A 243 -0.73 -5.07 27.96
C PHE A 243 0.26 -4.15 27.23
N TYR A 244 0.37 -2.89 27.65
CA TYR A 244 1.29 -1.94 27.02
C TYR A 244 2.76 -2.28 27.28
N GLY A 245 3.09 -2.86 28.44
CA GLY A 245 4.43 -3.37 28.72
C GLY A 245 4.86 -4.44 27.72
N GLU A 246 3.94 -5.35 27.38
CA GLU A 246 4.19 -6.41 26.40
C GLU A 246 4.24 -5.88 24.95
N VAL A 247 3.32 -4.99 24.57
CA VAL A 247 3.36 -4.29 23.26
C VAL A 247 4.70 -3.61 23.08
N LYS A 248 5.15 -2.86 24.09
CA LYS A 248 6.43 -2.16 24.07
C LYS A 248 7.60 -3.12 23.91
N THR A 249 7.64 -4.21 24.68
CA THR A 249 8.74 -5.17 24.62
C THR A 249 8.86 -5.85 23.25
N GLN A 250 7.73 -6.32 22.68
CA GLN A 250 7.75 -6.95 21.36
C GLN A 250 8.13 -5.95 20.25
N TRP A 251 7.63 -4.72 20.37
CA TRP A 251 7.98 -3.67 19.42
C TRP A 251 9.46 -3.29 19.48
N GLU A 252 10.01 -3.10 20.69
CA GLU A 252 11.43 -2.79 20.88
C GLU A 252 12.33 -3.91 20.34
N ASP A 253 11.94 -5.17 20.53
CA ASP A 253 12.65 -6.31 19.96
C ASP A 253 12.71 -6.22 18.43
N TRP A 254 11.56 -6.04 17.77
CA TRP A 254 11.53 -5.86 16.31
C TRP A 254 12.31 -4.61 15.88
N PHE A 255 12.06 -3.46 16.50
CA PHE A 255 12.66 -2.21 16.07
C PHE A 255 14.18 -2.26 16.16
N ASN A 256 14.73 -2.79 17.26
CA ASN A 256 16.17 -2.86 17.48
C ASN A 256 16.86 -3.95 16.63
N ASN A 257 16.25 -5.12 16.51
CA ASN A 257 16.87 -6.29 15.87
C ASN A 257 16.58 -6.37 14.36
N VAL A 258 15.55 -5.69 13.88
CA VAL A 258 15.12 -5.71 12.47
C VAL A 258 15.30 -4.35 11.80
N TYR A 259 14.64 -3.32 12.30
CA TYR A 259 14.61 -2.03 11.62
C TYR A 259 15.94 -1.28 11.75
N LEU A 260 16.47 -1.12 12.98
CA LEU A 260 17.79 -0.50 13.19
C LEU A 260 18.91 -1.30 12.54
N GLU A 261 18.82 -2.63 12.52
CA GLU A 261 19.79 -3.45 11.79
C GLU A 261 19.77 -3.17 10.29
N THR A 262 18.59 -2.91 9.71
CA THR A 262 18.49 -2.45 8.31
C THR A 262 19.17 -1.09 8.12
N LEU A 263 18.99 -0.14 9.04
CA LEU A 263 19.69 1.15 9.04
C LEU A 263 21.21 0.95 9.09
N ARG A 264 21.70 0.09 10.00
CA ARG A 264 23.13 -0.18 10.17
C ARG A 264 23.76 -0.76 8.91
N ARG A 265 23.13 -1.77 8.31
CA ARG A 265 23.59 -2.38 7.06
C ARG A 265 23.64 -1.39 5.90
N GLU A 266 22.66 -0.48 5.83
CA GLU A 266 22.67 0.57 4.81
C GLU A 266 23.77 1.61 5.06
N ALA A 267 24.03 1.98 6.32
CA ALA A 267 25.14 2.88 6.67
C ALA A 267 26.49 2.27 6.27
N VAL A 268 26.71 0.98 6.57
CA VAL A 268 27.91 0.26 6.12
C VAL A 268 28.03 0.28 4.60
N SER A 269 26.95 0.05 3.85
CA SER A 269 26.96 0.08 2.37
C SER A 269 27.33 1.44 1.76
N ARG A 270 27.32 2.49 2.59
CA ARG A 270 27.70 3.86 2.23
C ARG A 270 29.08 4.24 2.77
N GLY A 271 29.81 3.30 3.37
CA GLY A 271 31.14 3.53 3.94
C GLY A 271 31.12 4.41 5.18
N LYS A 272 30.04 4.36 5.98
CA LYS A 272 29.85 5.24 7.14
C LYS A 272 29.71 4.44 8.43
N ASP A 273 30.05 5.09 9.55
CA ASP A 273 29.79 4.55 10.88
C ASP A 273 28.28 4.43 11.13
N PRO A 274 27.77 3.24 11.46
CA PRO A 274 26.33 3.02 11.64
C PRO A 274 25.69 3.90 12.72
N GLU A 275 26.34 4.02 13.88
CA GLU A 275 25.77 4.71 15.03
C GLU A 275 25.84 6.23 14.85
N GLU A 276 26.90 6.74 14.21
CA GLU A 276 27.00 8.14 13.79
C GLU A 276 25.88 8.51 12.80
N VAL A 277 25.64 7.68 11.78
CA VAL A 277 24.62 7.94 10.76
C VAL A 277 23.20 7.87 11.33
N ILE A 278 22.92 6.91 12.21
CA ILE A 278 21.62 6.81 12.88
C ILE A 278 21.38 8.03 13.78
N ARG A 279 22.43 8.61 14.37
CA ARG A 279 22.31 9.82 15.21
C ARG A 279 22.22 11.12 14.40
N GLU A 280 23.02 11.27 13.36
CA GLU A 280 23.23 12.54 12.66
C GLU A 280 22.53 12.63 11.30
N GLY A 281 22.17 11.48 10.72
CA GLY A 281 21.45 11.40 9.45
C GLY A 281 22.29 11.76 8.22
N ASN A 282 23.62 11.69 8.30
CA ASN A 282 24.52 11.97 7.17
C ASN A 282 24.55 10.82 6.14
N TRP A 283 23.38 10.46 5.59
CA TRP A 283 23.20 9.32 4.68
C TRP A 283 23.77 9.53 3.27
N THR A 284 24.23 10.73 2.92
CA THR A 284 24.70 11.00 1.56
C THR A 284 26.06 10.37 1.29
N ALA A 285 26.15 9.60 0.20
CA ALA A 285 27.37 9.10 -0.42
C ALA A 285 27.19 9.26 -1.93
N ARG A 286 27.96 10.17 -2.55
CA ARG A 286 27.77 10.60 -3.96
C ARG A 286 28.81 9.99 -4.89
N GLU A 287 29.86 9.42 -4.32
CA GLU A 287 30.95 8.78 -5.01
C GLU A 287 30.42 7.54 -5.77
N PRO A 288 30.80 7.35 -7.05
CA PRO A 288 30.53 6.13 -7.79
C PRO A 288 31.12 4.91 -7.07
N VAL A 289 30.40 3.80 -7.07
CA VAL A 289 30.86 2.52 -6.53
C VAL A 289 31.66 1.81 -7.59
N THR A 290 32.95 1.56 -7.34
CA THR A 290 33.77 0.74 -8.25
C THR A 290 33.45 -0.74 -8.06
N GLU A 291 33.74 -1.57 -9.06
CA GLU A 291 33.56 -3.03 -8.96
C GLU A 291 34.38 -3.65 -7.81
N GLU A 292 35.57 -3.13 -7.55
CA GLU A 292 36.42 -3.56 -6.43
C GLU A 292 35.79 -3.19 -5.08
N GLU A 293 35.29 -1.96 -4.96
CA GLU A 293 34.56 -1.51 -3.75
C GLU A 293 33.29 -2.35 -3.55
N TYR A 294 32.51 -2.60 -4.60
CA TYR A 294 31.29 -3.40 -4.51
C TYR A 294 31.55 -4.83 -4.00
N ARG A 295 32.69 -5.43 -4.39
CA ARG A 295 33.08 -6.78 -3.98
C ARG A 295 33.65 -6.85 -2.56
N SER A 296 34.16 -5.74 -2.03
CA SER A 296 34.71 -5.71 -0.67
C SER A 296 33.62 -5.70 0.41
N TYR A 297 32.41 -5.22 0.09
CA TYR A 297 31.30 -5.23 1.04
C TYR A 297 30.73 -6.64 1.27
N PRO A 298 30.37 -6.98 2.53
CA PRO A 298 29.58 -8.17 2.84
C PRO A 298 28.29 -8.22 2.03
N ARG A 299 27.80 -9.42 1.70
CA ARG A 299 26.59 -9.60 0.87
C ARG A 299 25.38 -8.81 1.40
N SER A 300 25.17 -8.80 2.71
CA SER A 300 24.06 -8.08 3.37
C SER A 300 24.22 -6.56 3.42
N CYS A 301 25.42 -6.05 3.10
CA CYS A 301 25.78 -4.63 3.15
C CYS A 301 26.27 -4.12 1.79
N LYS A 302 26.02 -4.85 0.70
CA LYS A 302 26.40 -4.38 -0.64
C LYS A 302 25.70 -3.04 -0.96
N PRO A 303 26.42 -2.09 -1.59
CA PRO A 303 25.84 -0.81 -2.02
C PRO A 303 24.66 -1.05 -2.96
N ILE A 304 23.53 -0.38 -2.72
CA ILE A 304 22.37 -0.48 -3.61
C ILE A 304 22.50 0.60 -4.68
N THR A 305 22.87 0.18 -5.89
CA THR A 305 23.07 1.04 -7.05
C THR A 305 22.05 0.77 -8.16
N GLY A 306 22.16 1.46 -9.29
CA GLY A 306 21.37 1.19 -10.49
C GLY A 306 21.85 0.00 -11.34
N SER A 307 22.96 -0.65 -10.98
CA SER A 307 23.52 -1.76 -11.74
C SER A 307 22.52 -2.93 -11.92
N LYS A 308 22.67 -3.71 -13.00
CA LYS A 308 21.86 -4.90 -13.25
C LYS A 308 21.99 -5.97 -12.17
N ALA A 309 23.18 -6.05 -11.56
CA ALA A 309 23.47 -6.99 -10.48
C ALA A 309 23.24 -6.41 -9.07
N SER A 310 22.60 -5.24 -8.98
CA SER A 310 22.27 -4.59 -7.70
C SER A 310 20.93 -5.09 -7.17
N ALA A 311 20.80 -5.08 -5.85
CA ALA A 311 19.58 -5.38 -5.10
C ALA A 311 18.32 -4.65 -5.65
N LEU A 312 18.45 -3.43 -6.15
CA LEU A 312 17.32 -2.70 -6.74
C LEU A 312 16.75 -3.41 -7.98
N SER A 313 17.62 -3.92 -8.84
CA SER A 313 17.24 -4.66 -10.04
C SER A 313 16.64 -6.01 -9.67
N GLU A 314 17.28 -6.73 -8.75
CA GLU A 314 16.77 -8.00 -8.23
C GLU A 314 15.38 -7.84 -7.61
N PHE A 315 15.16 -6.79 -6.80
CA PHE A 315 13.87 -6.52 -6.18
C PHE A 315 12.76 -6.25 -7.21
N ARG A 316 13.08 -5.52 -8.29
CA ARG A 316 12.15 -5.27 -9.41
C ARG A 316 11.83 -6.56 -10.17
N GLU A 317 12.86 -7.37 -10.46
CA GLU A 317 12.74 -8.54 -11.35
C GLU A 317 12.15 -9.76 -10.61
N SER A 318 12.43 -9.94 -9.32
CA SER A 318 11.94 -11.06 -8.50
C SER A 318 10.56 -10.84 -7.91
N GLY A 319 10.13 -9.59 -7.69
CA GLY A 319 8.92 -9.29 -6.93
C GLY A 319 7.59 -9.55 -7.65
N ASN A 320 7.60 -9.91 -8.94
CA ASN A 320 6.38 -10.04 -9.77
C ASN A 320 5.41 -8.84 -9.63
N MET A 321 5.95 -7.65 -9.35
CA MET A 321 5.22 -6.42 -9.04
C MET A 321 4.92 -5.64 -10.32
N THR A 322 3.73 -5.06 -10.40
CA THR A 322 3.43 -4.08 -11.45
C THR A 322 4.25 -2.79 -11.25
N SER A 323 4.29 -1.94 -12.28
CA SER A 323 4.93 -0.63 -12.14
C SER A 323 4.23 0.27 -11.11
N ALA A 324 2.92 0.11 -10.91
CA ALA A 324 2.18 0.82 -9.88
C ALA A 324 2.56 0.31 -8.48
N GLU A 325 2.67 -1.01 -8.31
CA GLU A 325 3.11 -1.65 -7.05
C GLU A 325 4.53 -1.26 -6.68
N PHE A 326 5.48 -1.35 -7.62
CA PHE A 326 6.86 -0.94 -7.39
C PHE A 326 6.96 0.53 -6.95
N PHE A 327 6.19 1.41 -7.61
CA PHE A 327 6.13 2.81 -7.22
C PHE A 327 5.48 2.99 -5.85
N TRP A 328 4.42 2.25 -5.56
CA TRP A 328 3.72 2.28 -4.29
C TRP A 328 4.63 1.88 -3.13
N VAL A 329 5.37 0.79 -3.28
CA VAL A 329 6.25 0.22 -2.25
C VAL A 329 7.49 1.09 -2.01
N LEU A 330 8.14 1.56 -3.08
CA LEU A 330 9.45 2.24 -2.97
C LEU A 330 9.38 3.76 -3.07
N GLY A 331 8.26 4.34 -3.53
CA GLY A 331 8.18 5.75 -3.91
C GLY A 331 9.03 6.13 -5.13
N MET A 332 9.57 5.14 -5.86
CA MET A 332 10.48 5.36 -7.00
C MET A 332 9.76 5.19 -8.34
N GLN A 333 9.68 6.27 -9.12
CA GLN A 333 9.07 6.23 -10.47
C GLN A 333 9.87 5.33 -11.42
N VAL A 334 9.18 4.72 -12.39
CA VAL A 334 9.82 3.91 -13.45
C VAL A 334 10.91 4.71 -14.18
N LYS A 335 10.65 5.98 -14.51
CA LYS A 335 11.68 6.88 -15.09
C LYS A 335 12.89 7.07 -14.16
N GLY A 336 12.66 7.14 -12.84
CA GLY A 336 13.72 7.21 -11.84
C GLY A 336 14.55 5.93 -11.79
N PHE A 337 13.90 4.76 -11.85
CA PHE A 337 14.56 3.47 -11.92
C PHE A 337 15.50 3.37 -13.15
N TYR A 338 15.00 3.69 -14.34
CA TYR A 338 15.84 3.66 -15.55
C TYR A 338 16.95 4.71 -15.53
N ARG A 339 16.72 5.89 -14.95
CA ARG A 339 17.78 6.89 -14.74
C ARG A 339 18.93 6.36 -13.88
N TYR A 340 18.61 5.56 -12.84
CA TYR A 340 19.65 4.88 -12.07
C TYR A 340 20.30 3.75 -12.88
N ARG A 341 19.53 3.00 -13.67
CA ARG A 341 20.05 1.95 -14.57
C ARG A 341 21.11 2.48 -15.54
N ASP A 342 20.90 3.69 -16.09
CA ASP A 342 21.85 4.38 -16.95
C ASP A 342 23.12 4.84 -16.20
N ARG A 343 23.06 4.91 -14.88
CA ARG A 343 24.13 5.32 -13.96
C ARG A 343 24.44 4.19 -12.98
N GLY A 344 24.78 3.01 -13.51
CA GLY A 344 24.85 1.76 -12.76
C GLY A 344 25.76 1.78 -11.52
N GLU A 345 26.76 2.65 -11.48
CA GLU A 345 27.70 2.81 -10.36
C GLU A 345 27.18 3.76 -9.26
N THR A 346 26.09 4.49 -9.51
CA THR A 346 25.54 5.47 -8.56
C THR A 346 24.62 4.79 -7.55
N ARG A 347 24.87 5.05 -6.26
CA ARG A 347 23.98 4.65 -5.15
C ARG A 347 22.62 5.33 -5.28
N ILE A 348 21.55 4.63 -4.94
CA ILE A 348 20.21 5.24 -4.91
C ILE A 348 19.98 6.07 -3.64
N ASP A 349 18.90 6.87 -3.62
CA ASP A 349 18.51 7.64 -2.44
C ASP A 349 18.35 6.75 -1.20
N ALA A 350 18.80 7.24 -0.05
CA ALA A 350 18.91 6.45 1.17
C ALA A 350 17.56 5.89 1.64
N ALA A 351 16.50 6.70 1.63
CA ALA A 351 15.19 6.24 2.05
C ALA A 351 14.67 5.10 1.14
N THR A 352 14.97 5.16 -0.16
CA THR A 352 14.60 4.07 -1.07
C THR A 352 15.47 2.83 -0.87
N ALA A 353 16.78 3.01 -0.64
CA ALA A 353 17.70 1.91 -0.35
C ALA A 353 17.32 1.16 0.93
N LEU A 354 16.90 1.89 1.97
CA LEU A 354 16.40 1.31 3.22
C LEU A 354 15.18 0.41 2.98
N LEU A 355 14.21 0.85 2.18
CA LEU A 355 13.06 0.01 1.81
C LEU A 355 13.48 -1.25 1.07
N VAL A 356 14.32 -1.13 0.03
CA VAL A 356 14.82 -2.29 -0.73
C VAL A 356 15.52 -3.28 0.20
N ARG A 357 16.42 -2.77 1.07
CA ARG A 357 17.19 -3.60 2.01
C ARG A 357 16.29 -4.29 3.04
N HIS A 358 15.29 -3.57 3.56
CA HIS A 358 14.30 -4.11 4.48
C HIS A 358 13.57 -5.28 3.84
N PHE A 359 12.95 -5.07 2.67
CA PHE A 359 12.14 -6.09 2.03
C PHE A 359 12.95 -7.26 1.47
N GLN A 360 14.22 -7.08 1.12
CA GLN A 360 15.09 -8.22 0.79
C GLN A 360 15.37 -9.12 1.99
N SER A 361 15.45 -8.55 3.19
CA SER A 361 15.69 -9.30 4.43
C SER A 361 14.40 -9.85 5.04
N TRP A 362 13.29 -9.13 4.85
CA TRP A 362 12.00 -9.36 5.51
C TRP A 362 10.85 -9.26 4.49
N GLN A 363 10.83 -10.19 3.53
CA GLN A 363 9.86 -10.18 2.43
C GLN A 363 8.40 -10.21 2.91
N SER A 364 8.12 -10.85 4.04
CA SER A 364 6.77 -10.91 4.64
C SER A 364 6.17 -9.53 4.92
N ASP A 365 6.99 -8.51 5.15
CA ASP A 365 6.52 -7.16 5.46
C ASP A 365 6.03 -6.40 4.20
N LEU A 366 6.25 -6.95 2.99
CA LEU A 366 5.66 -6.42 1.76
C LEU A 366 4.12 -6.44 1.80
N ARG A 367 3.53 -7.35 2.58
CA ARG A 367 2.07 -7.48 2.76
C ARG A 367 1.41 -6.19 3.24
N TYR A 368 2.14 -5.31 3.91
CA TYR A 368 1.65 -4.00 4.37
C TYR A 368 1.38 -3.01 3.23
N PHE A 369 1.96 -3.26 2.05
CA PHE A 369 1.86 -2.37 0.89
C PHE A 369 1.15 -3.03 -0.28
N VAL A 370 1.44 -4.31 -0.52
CA VAL A 370 0.88 -5.11 -1.61
C VAL A 370 0.50 -6.46 -1.00
N PRO A 371 -0.77 -6.63 -0.57
CA PRO A 371 -1.22 -7.91 -0.05
C PRO A 371 -1.18 -8.97 -1.15
N ASP A 372 -0.91 -10.21 -0.75
CA ASP A 372 -0.87 -11.33 -1.69
C ASP A 372 -2.24 -11.52 -2.37
N SER A 373 -2.20 -11.82 -3.65
CA SER A 373 -3.41 -12.19 -4.39
C SER A 373 -3.68 -13.68 -4.20
N PRO A 374 -4.90 -14.06 -3.81
CA PRO A 374 -5.27 -15.47 -3.69
C PRO A 374 -5.17 -16.17 -5.06
N ASP A 375 -4.93 -17.47 -5.04
CA ASP A 375 -4.98 -18.29 -6.24
C ASP A 375 -6.43 -18.40 -6.77
N GLY A 376 -6.58 -18.58 -8.10
CA GLY A 376 -7.90 -18.60 -8.71
C GLY A 376 -8.72 -19.85 -8.38
N ALA A 377 -8.07 -20.96 -8.00
CA ALA A 377 -8.75 -22.18 -7.59
C ALA A 377 -9.45 -21.99 -6.23
N TRP A 378 -8.78 -21.32 -5.29
CA TRP A 378 -9.29 -20.88 -4.01
C TRP A 378 -10.47 -19.93 -4.19
N ILE A 379 -10.32 -18.90 -5.04
CA ILE A 379 -11.42 -17.95 -5.32
C ILE A 379 -12.64 -18.71 -5.84
N LEU A 380 -12.45 -19.60 -6.83
CA LEU A 380 -13.53 -20.40 -7.40
C LEU A 380 -14.24 -21.25 -6.34
N SER A 381 -13.47 -21.95 -5.49
CA SER A 381 -14.01 -22.77 -4.41
C SER A 381 -14.83 -21.94 -3.42
N LYS A 382 -14.34 -20.76 -3.02
CA LYS A 382 -15.08 -19.85 -2.13
C LYS A 382 -16.37 -19.35 -2.76
N ILE A 383 -16.33 -18.95 -4.04
CA ILE A 383 -17.53 -18.51 -4.75
C ILE A 383 -18.55 -19.65 -4.85
N GLN A 384 -18.13 -20.86 -5.21
CA GLN A 384 -19.05 -22.01 -5.31
C GLN A 384 -19.65 -22.43 -3.97
N GLY A 385 -18.98 -22.12 -2.86
CA GLY A 385 -19.56 -22.26 -1.52
C GLY A 385 -20.68 -21.25 -1.23
N ILE A 386 -20.69 -20.09 -1.90
CA ILE A 386 -21.69 -19.02 -1.75
C ILE A 386 -22.82 -19.18 -2.78
N ASP A 387 -22.45 -19.37 -4.06
CA ASP A 387 -23.35 -19.65 -5.18
C ASP A 387 -22.99 -21.02 -5.81
N PRO A 388 -23.68 -22.11 -5.41
CA PRO A 388 -23.44 -23.45 -5.93
C PRO A 388 -23.68 -23.59 -7.45
N ASN A 389 -24.40 -22.65 -8.07
CA ASN A 389 -24.64 -22.66 -9.52
C ASN A 389 -23.52 -21.98 -10.31
N PHE A 390 -22.56 -21.35 -9.63
CA PHE A 390 -21.45 -20.66 -10.27
C PHE A 390 -20.53 -21.64 -10.99
N LYS A 391 -20.35 -21.42 -12.30
CA LYS A 391 -19.56 -22.29 -13.16
C LYS A 391 -18.13 -21.80 -13.25
N ARG A 392 -17.17 -22.73 -13.35
CA ARG A 392 -15.75 -22.43 -13.61
C ARG A 392 -15.58 -21.43 -14.76
N SER A 393 -16.35 -21.57 -15.83
CA SER A 393 -16.30 -20.66 -17.00
C SER A 393 -16.61 -19.20 -16.68
N GLN A 394 -17.31 -18.91 -15.60
CA GLN A 394 -17.74 -17.57 -15.19
C GLN A 394 -16.69 -16.85 -14.33
N LEU A 395 -15.63 -17.54 -13.90
CA LEU A 395 -14.60 -16.96 -13.03
C LEU A 395 -13.93 -15.74 -13.66
N ALA A 396 -13.25 -15.87 -14.80
CA ALA A 396 -12.58 -14.73 -15.43
C ALA A 396 -13.54 -13.61 -15.89
N PRO A 397 -14.76 -13.91 -16.41
CA PRO A 397 -15.80 -12.91 -16.61
C PRO A 397 -16.11 -12.06 -15.38
N LEU A 398 -16.23 -12.65 -14.18
CA LEU A 398 -16.44 -11.90 -12.93
C LEU A 398 -15.32 -10.87 -12.65
N PHE A 399 -14.12 -11.08 -13.21
CA PHE A 399 -12.96 -10.20 -13.06
C PHE A 399 -12.65 -9.40 -14.33
N GLY A 400 -13.59 -9.29 -15.27
CA GLY A 400 -13.45 -8.41 -16.44
C GLY A 400 -12.60 -8.99 -17.58
N ALA A 401 -12.53 -10.31 -17.70
CA ALA A 401 -11.84 -11.01 -18.79
C ALA A 401 -12.76 -12.03 -19.49
N SER A 402 -12.28 -12.66 -20.56
CA SER A 402 -13.07 -13.62 -21.33
C SER A 402 -13.21 -14.97 -20.62
N LYS A 403 -14.27 -15.72 -20.95
CA LYS A 403 -14.52 -17.07 -20.45
C LYS A 403 -13.34 -18.05 -20.60
N ILE A 404 -12.55 -17.92 -21.67
CA ILE A 404 -11.41 -18.82 -21.93
C ILE A 404 -10.33 -18.62 -20.85
N ALA A 405 -10.13 -17.39 -20.38
CA ALA A 405 -9.16 -17.09 -19.34
C ALA A 405 -9.51 -17.77 -18.00
N SER A 406 -10.77 -18.13 -17.77
CA SER A 406 -11.23 -18.80 -16.54
C SER A 406 -10.52 -20.12 -16.30
N TYR A 407 -10.26 -20.91 -17.33
CA TYR A 407 -9.64 -22.23 -17.18
C TYR A 407 -8.20 -22.12 -16.68
N LYS A 408 -7.43 -21.18 -17.24
CA LYS A 408 -6.07 -20.89 -16.78
C LYS A 408 -6.09 -20.24 -15.39
N PHE A 409 -7.00 -19.31 -15.14
CA PHE A 409 -7.08 -18.63 -13.84
C PHE A 409 -7.38 -19.61 -12.69
N SER A 410 -8.27 -20.58 -12.92
CA SER A 410 -8.63 -21.59 -11.90
C SER A 410 -7.74 -22.84 -11.89
N ALA A 411 -6.64 -22.86 -12.65
CA ALA A 411 -5.72 -23.99 -12.62
C ALA A 411 -4.88 -23.96 -11.33
N GLU A 412 -4.63 -25.15 -10.77
CA GLU A 412 -3.71 -25.32 -9.64
C GLU A 412 -2.31 -24.80 -10.03
N ASP A 413 -1.58 -24.26 -9.05
CA ASP A 413 -0.24 -23.67 -9.19
C ASP A 413 -0.12 -22.50 -10.19
N THR A 414 -1.23 -21.96 -10.68
CA THR A 414 -1.21 -20.78 -11.55
C THR A 414 -1.39 -19.50 -10.73
N PRO A 415 -0.45 -18.53 -10.81
CA PRO A 415 -0.60 -17.28 -10.09
C PRO A 415 -1.79 -16.48 -10.60
N CYS A 416 -2.41 -15.69 -9.73
CA CYS A 416 -3.50 -14.80 -10.10
C CYS A 416 -3.07 -13.90 -11.29
N PRO A 417 -3.86 -13.86 -12.38
CA PRO A 417 -3.58 -12.99 -13.51
C PRO A 417 -3.50 -11.52 -13.09
N TYR A 418 -2.60 -10.77 -13.74
CA TYR A 418 -2.38 -9.35 -13.44
C TYR A 418 -3.64 -8.47 -13.52
N PHE A 419 -4.54 -8.76 -14.47
CA PHE A 419 -5.79 -8.01 -14.62
C PHE A 419 -6.76 -8.22 -13.44
N ALA A 420 -6.76 -9.44 -12.86
CA ALA A 420 -7.66 -9.82 -11.78
C ALA A 420 -7.09 -9.48 -10.40
N ARG A 421 -5.77 -9.28 -10.29
CA ARG A 421 -5.02 -9.17 -9.03
C ARG A 421 -5.68 -8.26 -7.99
N ARG A 422 -6.06 -7.03 -8.36
CA ARG A 422 -6.66 -6.07 -7.41
C ARG A 422 -8.02 -6.53 -6.90
N LEU A 423 -8.92 -6.88 -7.82
CA LEU A 423 -10.25 -7.35 -7.47
C LEU A 423 -10.18 -8.67 -6.67
N ALA A 424 -9.26 -9.57 -7.00
CA ALA A 424 -9.04 -10.82 -6.26
C ALA A 424 -8.54 -10.57 -4.83
N THR A 425 -7.61 -9.63 -4.64
CA THR A 425 -7.13 -9.23 -3.31
C THR A 425 -8.25 -8.55 -2.50
N ILE A 426 -9.06 -7.69 -3.12
CA ILE A 426 -10.26 -7.12 -2.47
C ILE A 426 -11.21 -8.24 -2.06
N PHE A 427 -11.50 -9.16 -2.97
CA PHE A 427 -12.38 -10.31 -2.72
C PHE A 427 -11.92 -11.11 -1.51
N ALA A 428 -10.66 -11.53 -1.46
CA ALA A 428 -10.14 -12.28 -0.31
C ALA A 428 -10.23 -11.51 0.99
N ARG A 429 -9.86 -10.22 0.99
CA ARG A 429 -9.85 -9.38 2.19
C ARG A 429 -11.25 -9.15 2.76
N GLU A 430 -12.24 -8.90 1.91
CA GLU A 430 -13.61 -8.66 2.37
C GLU A 430 -14.38 -9.96 2.67
N LEU A 431 -13.98 -11.09 2.06
CA LEU A 431 -14.61 -12.38 2.35
C LEU A 431 -14.45 -12.79 3.82
N GLU A 432 -13.37 -12.36 4.48
CA GLU A 432 -13.18 -12.53 5.93
C GLU A 432 -14.28 -11.87 6.77
N ARG A 433 -14.94 -10.83 6.24
CA ARG A 433 -16.05 -10.12 6.90
C ARG A 433 -17.42 -10.69 6.53
N GLY A 434 -17.52 -11.43 5.44
CA GLY A 434 -18.77 -12.09 5.04
C GLY A 434 -18.86 -12.37 3.55
N PRO A 435 -19.88 -13.14 3.13
CA PRO A 435 -20.06 -13.54 1.74
C PRO A 435 -20.47 -12.40 0.80
N GLU A 436 -20.86 -11.24 1.34
CA GLU A 436 -21.49 -10.16 0.55
C GLU A 436 -20.59 -9.54 -0.51
N ILE A 437 -19.27 -9.62 -0.33
CA ILE A 437 -18.32 -9.16 -1.35
C ILE A 437 -18.54 -9.87 -2.70
N TYR A 438 -18.95 -11.14 -2.70
CA TYR A 438 -19.26 -11.86 -3.93
C TYR A 438 -20.43 -11.19 -4.66
N TRP A 439 -21.51 -10.90 -3.95
CA TRP A 439 -22.72 -10.29 -4.51
C TRP A 439 -22.46 -8.85 -4.95
N HIS A 440 -21.71 -8.07 -4.18
CA HIS A 440 -21.29 -6.72 -4.55
C HIS A 440 -20.46 -6.70 -5.84
N LEU A 441 -19.53 -7.64 -5.98
CA LEU A 441 -18.72 -7.78 -7.20
C LEU A 441 -19.59 -8.19 -8.40
N ARG A 442 -20.48 -9.17 -8.19
CA ARG A 442 -21.40 -9.65 -9.22
C ARG A 442 -22.31 -8.53 -9.72
N GLU A 443 -22.91 -7.76 -8.83
CA GLU A 443 -23.77 -6.63 -9.17
C GLU A 443 -23.00 -5.57 -9.98
N CYS A 444 -21.77 -5.24 -9.59
CA CYS A 444 -20.93 -4.31 -10.36
C CYS A 444 -20.59 -4.83 -11.77
N VAL A 445 -20.47 -6.16 -11.94
CA VAL A 445 -20.29 -6.80 -13.25
C VAL A 445 -21.56 -6.69 -14.08
N GLU A 446 -22.70 -7.06 -13.51
CA GLU A 446 -24.00 -7.03 -14.19
C GLU A 446 -24.36 -5.59 -14.62
N ASP A 447 -24.17 -4.60 -13.74
CA ASP A 447 -24.36 -3.18 -14.05
C ASP A 447 -23.47 -2.72 -15.22
N GLU A 448 -22.21 -3.15 -15.28
CA GLU A 448 -21.30 -2.78 -16.38
C GLU A 448 -21.67 -3.48 -17.70
N VAL A 449 -22.18 -4.72 -17.63
CA VAL A 449 -22.65 -5.48 -18.80
C VAL A 449 -23.89 -4.81 -19.40
N GLU A 450 -24.86 -4.44 -18.56
CA GLU A 450 -26.06 -3.71 -18.98
C GLU A 450 -25.71 -2.32 -19.53
N ALA A 451 -24.81 -1.59 -18.88
CA ALA A 451 -24.35 -0.28 -19.34
C ALA A 451 -23.70 -0.36 -20.74
N ARG A 452 -22.99 -1.47 -21.02
CA ARG A 452 -22.43 -1.80 -22.35
C ARG A 452 -23.49 -2.24 -23.37
N GLY A 453 -24.75 -2.39 -22.96
CA GLY A 453 -25.86 -2.84 -23.80
C GLY A 453 -25.72 -4.29 -24.23
N LEU A 454 -25.18 -5.15 -23.35
CA LEU A 454 -25.07 -6.59 -23.54
C LEU A 454 -26.18 -7.31 -22.74
N ASP A 455 -26.61 -8.48 -23.22
CA ASP A 455 -27.57 -9.31 -22.48
C ASP A 455 -26.88 -10.07 -21.33
N LEU A 456 -27.45 -9.99 -20.12
CA LEU A 456 -26.90 -10.62 -18.92
C LEU A 456 -26.86 -12.16 -19.02
N THR A 457 -27.89 -12.76 -19.61
CA THR A 457 -28.01 -14.23 -19.71
C THR A 457 -26.97 -14.77 -20.69
N GLU A 458 -26.81 -14.12 -21.83
CA GLU A 458 -25.77 -14.43 -22.82
C GLU A 458 -24.37 -14.16 -22.25
N PHE A 459 -24.19 -13.05 -21.52
CA PHE A 459 -22.91 -12.72 -20.89
C PHE A 459 -22.44 -13.83 -19.94
N TRP A 460 -23.30 -14.29 -19.02
CA TRP A 460 -22.92 -15.34 -18.07
C TRP A 460 -22.71 -16.72 -18.73
N LYS A 461 -23.18 -16.91 -19.96
CA LYS A 461 -22.96 -18.12 -20.77
C LYS A 461 -21.66 -18.05 -21.56
N ASP A 462 -21.37 -16.92 -22.19
CA ASP A 462 -20.33 -16.75 -23.21
C ASP A 462 -19.11 -15.95 -22.71
N GLY A 463 -19.30 -15.07 -21.73
CA GLY A 463 -18.24 -14.25 -21.11
C GLY A 463 -17.62 -13.23 -22.05
N LYS A 464 -18.42 -12.63 -22.94
CA LYS A 464 -17.98 -11.62 -23.90
C LYS A 464 -18.26 -10.20 -23.38
N TRP A 465 -17.22 -9.36 -23.35
CA TRP A 465 -17.30 -7.97 -22.89
C TRP A 465 -17.53 -6.94 -24.01
N HIS A 466 -17.77 -7.44 -25.23
CA HIS A 466 -17.94 -6.68 -26.47
C HIS A 466 -19.06 -7.34 -27.29
N LYS A 467 -19.75 -6.52 -28.11
CA LYS A 467 -20.87 -6.95 -28.96
C LYS A 467 -20.42 -7.85 -30.10
#